data_AF-A0A5E4AS60-F1
#
_entry.id   AF-A0A5E4AS60-F1
#
_cell.length_a   1.000
_cell.length_b   1.000
_cell.length_c   1.000
_cell.angle_alpha   90.00
_cell.angle_beta   90.00
_cell.angle_gamma   90.00
#
_symmetry.space_group_name_H-M   'P 1'
#
loop_
_entity.id
_entity.type
_entity.pdbx_description
1 polymer ?
#
loop_
_entity_poly.entity_id
_entity_poly.type
_entity_poly.pdbx_seq_one_letter_code
_entity_poly.pdbx_strand_id
1 'polypeptide(L)'
;MGCHSSGSGQQSVTGVEASDDANSYWRIRGGSEGGCPRGIPVRCGQAVRLTHVLTGKNLHTHHFLSPLSNNQEVSAFGEDGEGDDLDLWTVRCSGQHWEREAAVRFQHVGTSVFLSVTGEQYGSPIRGQHEVHGMPSANTHNTWKAMEGIFIKPGVEPSAGHDEL
;
A
#
# COMPACT_ATOMS: atom_id res chain seq x y z
N MET A 1 20.52 -24.25 18.51
CA MET A 1 19.10 -24.00 18.21
C MET A 1 19.07 -23.11 16.98
N GLY A 2 18.65 -23.66 15.84
CA GLY A 2 18.60 -22.91 14.58
C GLY A 2 17.51 -21.85 14.65
N CYS A 3 17.88 -20.59 14.44
CA CYS A 3 16.93 -19.51 14.23
C CYS A 3 16.22 -19.81 12.90
N HIS A 4 14.99 -20.30 12.97
CA HIS A 4 14.12 -20.28 11.81
C HIS A 4 13.81 -18.81 11.58
N SER A 5 14.37 -18.20 10.54
CA SER A 5 13.87 -16.92 10.06
C SER A 5 12.43 -17.19 9.61
N SER A 6 11.45 -16.85 10.45
CA SER A 6 10.06 -16.81 10.02
C SER A 6 9.92 -15.70 8.97
N GLY A 7 9.04 -15.91 7.99
CA GLY A 7 8.82 -14.97 6.90
C GLY A 7 9.58 -15.32 5.60
N SER A 8 9.46 -14.46 4.61
CA SER A 8 10.01 -14.69 3.26
C SER A 8 11.46 -14.26 3.08
N GLY A 9 12.00 -13.47 4.01
CA GLY A 9 13.32 -12.84 3.88
C GLY A 9 13.34 -11.63 2.93
N GLN A 10 12.18 -11.18 2.43
CA GLN A 10 12.05 -9.93 1.67
C GLN A 10 12.23 -8.69 2.57
N GLN A 11 12.32 -7.51 1.96
CA GLN A 11 12.44 -6.25 2.71
C GLN A 11 11.21 -6.03 3.60
N SER A 12 11.44 -5.76 4.88
CA SER A 12 10.37 -5.50 5.86
C SER A 12 9.66 -4.17 5.59
N VAL A 13 8.37 -4.12 5.89
CA VAL A 13 7.57 -2.89 5.92
C VAL A 13 7.08 -2.68 7.35
N THR A 14 7.18 -1.44 7.84
CA THR A 14 6.91 -1.10 9.24
C THR A 14 6.17 0.23 9.36
N GLY A 15 5.49 0.44 10.50
CA GLY A 15 4.94 1.73 10.88
C GLY A 15 5.91 2.52 11.75
N VAL A 16 6.03 3.83 11.50
CA VAL A 16 6.86 4.75 12.29
C VAL A 16 6.00 5.90 12.82
N GLU A 17 6.32 6.42 14.01
CA GLU A 17 5.62 7.58 14.58
C GLU A 17 6.19 8.92 14.10
N ALA A 18 7.42 8.93 13.58
CA ALA A 18 8.06 10.13 13.06
C ALA A 18 7.34 10.63 11.80
N SER A 19 6.88 11.87 11.81
CA SER A 19 6.11 12.46 10.70
C SER A 19 6.98 12.94 9.53
N ASP A 20 8.28 13.15 9.74
CA ASP A 20 9.22 13.78 8.80
C ASP A 20 10.25 12.82 8.19
N ASP A 21 9.90 11.54 8.05
CA ASP A 21 10.78 10.53 7.42
C ASP A 21 10.51 10.39 5.92
N ALA A 22 11.52 10.64 5.09
CA ALA A 22 11.45 10.45 3.65
C ALA A 22 11.15 8.99 3.23
N ASN A 23 11.43 7.99 4.09
CA ASN A 23 11.04 6.58 3.88
C ASN A 23 9.54 6.33 4.09
N SER A 24 8.76 7.34 4.48
CA SER A 24 7.31 7.21 4.63
C SER A 24 6.54 7.52 3.35
N TYR A 25 7.22 7.91 2.26
CA TYR A 25 6.56 8.24 0.99
C TYR A 25 6.30 7.01 0.12
N TRP A 26 5.02 6.84 -0.23
CA TRP A 26 4.53 5.81 -1.15
C TRP A 26 3.84 6.46 -2.34
N ARG A 27 4.18 6.01 -3.55
CA ARG A 27 3.58 6.45 -4.80
C ARG A 27 2.50 5.46 -5.22
N ILE A 28 1.30 5.97 -5.47
CA ILE A 28 0.21 5.19 -6.04
C ILE A 28 0.43 5.02 -7.56
N ARG A 29 0.44 3.78 -8.03
CA ARG A 29 0.44 3.41 -9.46
C ARG A 29 -0.81 2.61 -9.80
N GLY A 30 -1.20 2.62 -11.07
CA GLY A 30 -2.23 1.72 -11.57
C GLY A 30 -1.85 0.25 -11.40
N GLY A 31 -2.85 -0.62 -11.44
CA GLY A 31 -2.65 -2.08 -11.49
C GLY A 31 -2.11 -2.56 -12.86
N SER A 32 -2.42 -3.81 -13.20
CA SER A 32 -2.01 -4.45 -14.47
C SER A 32 -2.88 -4.04 -15.67
N GLU A 33 -4.09 -3.51 -15.44
CA GLU A 33 -5.00 -3.09 -16.51
C GLU A 33 -4.70 -1.67 -17.02
N GLY A 34 -3.75 -1.56 -17.96
CA GLY A 34 -3.58 -0.38 -18.81
C GLY A 34 -3.10 0.88 -18.10
N GLY A 35 -2.61 1.85 -18.87
CA GLY A 35 -2.03 3.08 -18.33
C GLY A 35 -2.98 3.76 -17.35
N CYS A 36 -2.49 4.07 -16.15
CA CYS A 36 -3.14 4.99 -15.22
C CYS A 36 -2.47 6.35 -15.41
N PRO A 37 -3.00 7.24 -16.27
CA PRO A 37 -2.39 8.52 -16.52
C PRO A 37 -2.32 9.29 -15.20
N ARG A 38 -1.17 9.92 -14.98
CA ARG A 38 -0.93 10.73 -13.80
C ARG A 38 -2.03 11.80 -13.69
N GLY A 39 -2.70 11.85 -12.54
CA GLY A 39 -3.77 12.83 -12.25
C GLY A 39 -5.19 12.27 -12.32
N ILE A 40 -5.42 11.05 -12.78
CA ILE A 40 -6.75 10.44 -12.70
C ILE A 40 -7.09 10.09 -11.23
N PRO A 41 -8.28 10.48 -10.72
CA PRO A 41 -8.72 10.11 -9.38
C PRO A 41 -8.81 8.59 -9.19
N VAL A 42 -8.39 8.10 -8.02
CA VAL A 42 -8.48 6.67 -7.68
C VAL A 42 -9.91 6.32 -7.31
N ARG A 43 -10.56 5.42 -8.04
CA ARG A 43 -11.93 4.98 -7.74
C ARG A 43 -11.97 4.06 -6.52
N CYS A 44 -13.03 4.17 -5.71
CA CYS A 44 -13.29 3.15 -4.69
C CYS A 44 -13.56 1.80 -5.38
N GLY A 45 -12.87 0.76 -4.93
CA GLY A 45 -12.86 -0.56 -5.54
C GLY A 45 -11.78 -0.77 -6.60
N GLN A 46 -10.98 0.25 -6.93
CA GLN A 46 -9.89 0.12 -7.90
C GLN A 46 -8.69 -0.60 -7.27
N ALA A 47 -8.07 -1.49 -8.05
CA ALA A 47 -6.78 -2.09 -7.70
C ALA A 47 -5.63 -1.13 -8.05
N VAL A 48 -4.71 -0.95 -7.10
CA VAL A 48 -3.53 -0.10 -7.22
C VAL A 48 -2.29 -0.82 -6.72
N ARG A 49 -1.11 -0.33 -7.11
CA ARG A 49 0.16 -0.65 -6.47
C ARG A 49 0.60 0.53 -5.60
N LEU A 50 1.13 0.23 -4.42
CA LEU A 50 1.80 1.22 -3.56
C LEU A 50 3.31 0.98 -3.69
N THR A 51 4.01 1.88 -4.38
CA THR A 51 5.46 1.77 -4.60
C THR A 51 6.20 2.69 -3.63
N HIS A 52 7.08 2.14 -2.80
CA HIS A 52 7.95 2.90 -1.91
C HIS A 52 8.89 3.79 -2.74
N VAL A 53 8.91 5.10 -2.45
CA VAL A 53 9.58 6.08 -3.32
C VAL A 53 11.09 5.89 -3.35
N LEU A 54 11.71 5.57 -2.21
CA LEU A 54 13.17 5.51 -2.12
C LEU A 54 13.77 4.19 -2.62
N THR A 55 13.06 3.07 -2.45
CA THR A 55 13.57 1.74 -2.87
C THR A 55 12.99 1.28 -4.20
N GLY A 56 11.96 1.94 -4.71
CA GLY A 56 11.25 1.49 -5.91
C GLY A 56 10.46 0.20 -5.72
N LYS A 57 10.41 -0.38 -4.52
CA LYS A 57 9.73 -1.66 -4.27
C LYS A 57 8.23 -1.46 -4.04
N ASN A 58 7.42 -2.45 -4.42
CA ASN A 58 5.99 -2.46 -4.21
C ASN A 58 5.64 -3.06 -2.86
N LEU A 59 4.57 -2.55 -2.24
CA LEU A 59 3.94 -3.17 -1.08
C LEU A 59 3.35 -4.53 -1.51
N HIS A 60 3.79 -5.58 -0.85
CA HIS A 60 3.58 -6.95 -1.27
C HIS A 60 3.08 -7.81 -0.12
N THR A 61 2.31 -8.85 -0.42
CA THR A 61 1.92 -9.84 0.59
C THR A 61 1.64 -11.21 -0.02
N HIS A 62 1.90 -12.24 0.76
CA HIS A 62 1.89 -13.65 0.35
C HIS A 62 1.63 -14.56 1.54
N HIS A 63 1.55 -15.88 1.32
CA HIS A 63 1.23 -16.85 2.37
C HIS A 63 2.44 -17.19 3.27
N PHE A 64 3.09 -16.18 3.82
CA PHE A 64 4.09 -16.28 4.88
C PHE A 64 3.56 -15.67 6.18
N LEU A 65 4.05 -16.16 7.32
CA LEU A 65 3.71 -15.62 8.63
C LEU A 65 4.51 -14.35 8.91
N SER A 66 3.85 -13.34 9.46
CA SER A 66 4.48 -12.10 9.88
C SER A 66 5.39 -12.33 11.11
N PRO A 67 6.49 -11.57 11.26
CA PRO A 67 7.54 -11.90 12.22
C PRO A 67 7.14 -11.86 13.70
N LEU A 68 6.20 -11.00 14.10
CA LEU A 68 5.84 -10.76 15.50
C LEU A 68 4.48 -11.36 15.88
N SER A 69 3.46 -11.19 15.04
CA SER A 69 2.09 -11.59 15.37
C SER A 69 1.61 -12.89 14.72
N ASN A 70 2.41 -13.50 13.81
CA ASN A 70 2.01 -14.64 12.98
C ASN A 70 0.73 -14.38 12.15
N ASN A 71 0.48 -13.12 11.79
CA ASN A 71 -0.51 -12.75 10.78
C ASN A 71 0.08 -12.99 9.37
N GLN A 72 -0.57 -12.50 8.31
CA GLN A 72 0.03 -12.59 6.97
C GLN A 72 1.16 -11.55 6.82
N GLU A 73 2.34 -11.98 6.39
CA GLU A 73 3.49 -11.09 6.18
C GLU A 73 3.19 -10.04 5.10
N VAL A 74 3.54 -8.79 5.40
CA VAL A 74 3.58 -7.69 4.43
C VAL A 74 5.03 -7.26 4.27
N SER A 75 5.48 -7.16 3.01
CA SER A 75 6.86 -6.90 2.64
C SER A 75 6.93 -5.85 1.52
N ALA A 76 8.15 -5.47 1.17
CA ALA A 76 8.46 -4.70 -0.02
C ALA A 76 9.19 -5.58 -1.04
N PHE A 77 8.62 -5.73 -2.23
CA PHE A 77 9.06 -6.66 -3.28
C PHE A 77 9.23 -5.96 -4.64
N GLY A 78 9.93 -6.60 -5.57
CA GLY A 78 10.13 -6.07 -6.92
C GLY A 78 11.20 -4.98 -7.00
N GLU A 79 11.22 -4.25 -8.11
CA GLU A 79 12.20 -3.21 -8.43
C GLU A 79 11.58 -2.18 -9.38
N ASP A 80 11.86 -0.88 -9.17
CA ASP A 80 11.32 0.22 -10.00
C ASP A 80 9.78 0.21 -10.20
N GLY A 81 9.08 -0.35 -9.22
CA GLY A 81 7.64 -0.57 -9.15
C GLY A 81 7.11 -1.65 -10.09
N GLU A 82 8.01 -2.42 -10.69
CA GLU A 82 7.71 -3.67 -11.38
C GLU A 82 7.75 -4.83 -10.38
N GLY A 83 6.81 -5.76 -10.53
CA GLY A 83 6.65 -6.92 -9.67
C GLY A 83 5.53 -7.80 -10.21
N ASP A 84 4.74 -8.44 -9.35
CA ASP A 84 3.72 -9.42 -9.76
C ASP A 84 2.31 -9.04 -9.29
N ASP A 85 1.37 -9.98 -9.39
CA ASP A 85 -0.03 -9.78 -9.02
C ASP A 85 -0.25 -9.70 -7.49
N LEU A 86 0.76 -10.07 -6.69
CA LEU A 86 0.73 -9.98 -5.22
C LEU A 86 1.13 -8.58 -4.70
N ASP A 87 1.37 -7.64 -5.63
CA ASP A 87 1.56 -6.22 -5.34
C ASP A 87 0.25 -5.42 -5.40
N LEU A 88 -0.86 -6.07 -5.73
CA LEU A 88 -2.14 -5.40 -6.02
C LEU A 88 -3.03 -5.27 -4.78
N TRP A 89 -3.43 -4.04 -4.49
CA TRP A 89 -4.30 -3.70 -3.37
C TRP A 89 -5.55 -2.98 -3.86
N THR A 90 -6.71 -3.51 -3.51
CA THR A 90 -8.01 -2.86 -3.75
C THR A 90 -8.22 -1.74 -2.75
N VAL A 91 -8.46 -0.54 -3.24
CA VAL A 91 -8.80 0.64 -2.43
C VAL A 91 -10.25 0.53 -1.96
N ARG A 92 -10.47 0.35 -0.66
CA ARG A 92 -11.80 0.31 -0.03
C ARG A 92 -12.07 1.65 0.67
N CYS A 93 -12.84 2.51 0.03
CA CYS A 93 -13.25 3.82 0.54
C CYS A 93 -14.76 4.01 0.43
N SER A 94 -15.28 5.04 1.10
CA SER A 94 -16.66 5.51 0.94
C SER A 94 -16.78 6.46 -0.25
N GLY A 95 -17.89 6.40 -0.97
CA GLY A 95 -18.15 7.28 -2.11
C GLY A 95 -17.65 6.69 -3.44
N GLN A 96 -17.41 7.56 -4.42
CA GLN A 96 -16.99 7.15 -5.77
C GLN A 96 -15.46 7.09 -5.91
N HIS A 97 -14.75 8.02 -5.27
CA HIS A 97 -13.30 8.16 -5.34
C HIS A 97 -12.69 8.23 -3.95
N TRP A 98 -11.42 7.84 -3.84
CA TRP A 98 -10.66 8.00 -2.61
C TRP A 98 -10.25 9.46 -2.44
N GLU A 99 -10.91 10.13 -1.50
CA GLU A 99 -10.65 11.52 -1.16
C GLU A 99 -9.50 11.67 -0.16
N ARG A 100 -8.82 12.82 -0.23
CA ARG A 100 -7.81 13.19 0.77
C ARG A 100 -8.46 13.26 2.16
N GLU A 101 -7.72 12.87 3.18
CA GLU A 101 -8.15 12.85 4.58
C GLU A 101 -9.30 11.87 4.89
N ALA A 102 -9.88 11.20 3.89
CA ALA A 102 -10.91 10.19 4.10
C ALA A 102 -10.28 8.88 4.59
N ALA A 103 -11.03 8.18 5.43
CA ALA A 103 -10.68 6.83 5.86
C ALA A 103 -10.70 5.87 4.66
N VAL A 104 -9.67 5.03 4.57
CA VAL A 104 -9.50 4.04 3.51
C VAL A 104 -8.96 2.74 4.07
N ARG A 105 -9.27 1.62 3.43
CA ARG A 105 -8.59 0.34 3.67
C ARG A 105 -7.96 -0.15 2.38
N PHE A 106 -6.86 -0.88 2.50
CA PHE A 106 -6.23 -1.55 1.37
C PHE A 106 -6.43 -3.06 1.55
N GLN A 107 -7.23 -3.65 0.67
CA GLN A 107 -7.48 -5.09 0.68
C GLN A 107 -6.64 -5.75 -0.41
N HIS A 108 -5.76 -6.66 -0.04
CA HIS A 108 -4.94 -7.38 -1.01
C HIS A 108 -5.81 -8.18 -1.98
N VAL A 109 -5.53 -8.08 -3.28
CA VAL A 109 -6.35 -8.72 -4.32
C VAL A 109 -6.24 -10.25 -4.25
N GLY A 110 -5.03 -10.79 -4.10
CA GLY A 110 -4.80 -12.24 -4.17
C GLY A 110 -5.24 -13.02 -2.93
N THR A 111 -5.09 -12.43 -1.73
CA THR A 111 -5.32 -13.14 -0.46
C THR A 111 -6.46 -12.56 0.37
N SER A 112 -7.09 -11.47 -0.08
CA SER A 112 -8.21 -10.81 0.59
C SER A 112 -7.93 -10.22 1.97
N VAL A 113 -6.69 -10.27 2.47
CA VAL A 113 -6.30 -9.64 3.74
C VAL A 113 -6.26 -8.12 3.62
N PHE A 114 -6.50 -7.43 4.73
CA PHE A 114 -6.41 -5.98 4.84
C PHE A 114 -5.04 -5.60 5.41
N LEU A 115 -4.41 -4.60 4.79
CA LEU A 115 -3.22 -3.95 5.33
C LEU A 115 -3.54 -3.42 6.72
N SER A 116 -2.81 -3.87 7.73
CA SER A 116 -3.13 -3.65 9.14
C SER A 116 -1.88 -3.28 9.92
N VAL A 117 -2.09 -2.52 10.99
CA VAL A 117 -1.08 -2.24 12.00
C VAL A 117 -1.72 -2.36 13.38
N THR A 118 -1.02 -3.01 14.29
CA THR A 118 -1.43 -3.25 15.67
C THR A 118 -0.34 -2.75 16.64
N GLY A 119 -0.31 -3.24 17.88
CA GLY A 119 0.58 -2.72 18.93
C GLY A 119 1.98 -3.33 18.95
N GLU A 120 2.23 -4.37 18.16
CA GLU A 120 3.48 -5.12 18.12
C GLU A 120 4.59 -4.26 17.53
N GLN A 121 5.70 -4.15 18.27
CA GLN A 121 6.85 -3.33 17.90
C GLN A 121 8.11 -4.18 17.84
N TYR A 122 8.98 -3.84 16.88
CA TYR A 122 10.29 -4.46 16.77
C TYR A 122 11.27 -3.98 17.85
N GLY A 123 12.21 -4.86 18.18
CA GLY A 123 13.40 -4.54 18.96
C GLY A 123 14.54 -4.01 18.08
N SER A 124 15.78 -4.20 18.53
CA SER A 124 16.97 -3.86 17.73
C SER A 124 16.99 -4.67 16.41
N PRO A 125 17.42 -4.10 15.28
CA PRO A 125 17.97 -2.75 15.09
C PRO A 125 16.92 -1.63 14.85
N ILE A 126 15.65 -1.98 14.61
CA ILE A 126 14.56 -1.05 14.26
C ILE A 126 13.61 -0.82 15.44
N ARG A 127 14.19 -0.48 16.59
CA ARG A 127 13.46 -0.41 17.87
C ARG A 127 12.28 0.56 17.79
N GLY A 128 11.11 0.10 18.22
CA GLY A 128 9.91 0.92 18.34
C GLY A 128 9.09 1.05 17.05
N GLN A 129 9.60 0.55 15.91
CA GLN A 129 8.81 0.49 14.70
C GLN A 129 7.72 -0.59 14.83
N HIS A 130 6.53 -0.29 14.35
CA HIS A 130 5.37 -1.18 14.42
C HIS A 130 5.39 -2.22 13.30
N GLU A 131 4.96 -3.44 13.60
CA GLU A 131 4.71 -4.46 12.57
C GLU A 131 3.52 -4.06 11.70
N VAL A 132 3.74 -4.08 10.39
CA VAL A 132 2.67 -4.01 9.38
C VAL A 132 2.43 -5.42 8.86
N HIS A 133 1.17 -5.84 8.81
CA HIS A 133 0.78 -7.20 8.41
C HIS A 133 -0.61 -7.24 7.79
N GLY A 134 -1.02 -8.41 7.31
CA GLY A 134 -2.34 -8.67 6.73
C GLY A 134 -3.29 -9.37 7.70
N MET A 135 -4.49 -8.82 7.93
CA MET A 135 -5.58 -9.45 8.70
C MET A 135 -6.78 -9.79 7.80
N PRO A 136 -7.50 -10.90 8.02
CA PRO A 136 -8.57 -11.33 7.12
C PRO A 136 -9.86 -10.49 7.19
N SER A 137 -10.07 -9.74 8.28
CA SER A 137 -11.33 -9.04 8.56
C SER A 137 -11.13 -7.53 8.66
N ALA A 138 -12.08 -6.76 8.12
CA ALA A 138 -12.13 -5.32 8.31
C ALA A 138 -12.39 -4.98 9.79
N ASN A 139 -11.58 -4.10 10.36
CA ASN A 139 -11.66 -3.68 11.76
C ASN A 139 -11.04 -2.26 11.94
N THR A 140 -10.73 -1.86 13.17
CA THR A 140 -10.11 -0.56 13.49
C THR A 140 -8.62 -0.51 13.17
N HIS A 141 -7.91 -1.64 13.18
CA HIS A 141 -6.47 -1.77 12.92
C HIS A 141 -6.09 -1.68 11.44
N ASN A 142 -7.07 -1.71 10.54
CA ASN A 142 -6.86 -1.59 9.09
C ASN A 142 -7.52 -0.35 8.47
N THR A 143 -7.77 0.67 9.28
CA THR A 143 -8.25 1.97 8.79
C THR A 143 -7.07 2.92 8.64
N TRP A 144 -6.79 3.32 7.40
CA TRP A 144 -5.70 4.22 7.03
C TRP A 144 -6.25 5.57 6.57
N LYS A 145 -5.37 6.56 6.51
CA LYS A 145 -5.66 7.90 6.03
C LYS A 145 -4.44 8.43 5.27
N ALA A 146 -4.63 8.93 4.05
CA ALA A 146 -3.58 9.67 3.36
C ALA A 146 -3.37 11.02 4.08
N MET A 147 -2.12 11.29 4.43
CA MET A 147 -1.70 12.50 5.14
C MET A 147 -0.77 13.34 4.23
N GLU A 148 0.48 13.54 4.63
CA GLU A 148 1.45 14.34 3.88
C GLU A 148 1.80 13.71 2.53
N GLY A 149 1.88 14.53 1.48
CA GLY A 149 2.22 14.05 0.15
C GLY A 149 1.96 15.06 -0.96
N ILE A 150 2.31 14.65 -2.19
CA ILE A 150 2.09 15.41 -3.41
C ILE A 150 0.83 14.87 -4.10
N PHE A 151 -0.19 15.72 -4.19
CA PHE A 151 -1.47 15.37 -4.81
C PHE A 151 -1.59 16.08 -6.14
N ILE A 152 -1.65 15.29 -7.20
CA ILE A 152 -1.71 15.80 -8.57
C ILE A 152 -3.13 16.24 -8.86
N LYS A 153 -3.30 17.48 -9.34
CA LYS A 153 -4.60 17.95 -9.81
C LYS A 153 -5.06 17.08 -10.99
N PRO A 154 -6.37 16.77 -11.08
CA PRO A 154 -6.91 16.13 -12.27
C PRO A 154 -6.47 16.86 -13.54
N GLY A 155 -5.92 16.10 -14.50
CA GLY A 155 -5.68 16.65 -15.82
C GLY A 155 -7.01 17.07 -16.43
N VAL A 156 -7.02 18.18 -17.17
CA VAL A 156 -8.19 18.54 -17.99
C VAL A 156 -8.41 17.40 -18.97
N GLU A 157 -9.58 16.76 -18.94
CA GLU A 157 -9.92 15.78 -19.96
C GLU A 157 -9.77 16.44 -21.34
N PRO A 158 -9.14 15.80 -22.33
CA PRO A 158 -9.18 16.32 -23.69
C PRO A 158 -10.65 16.40 -24.09
N SER A 159 -11.15 17.62 -24.25
CA SER A 159 -12.53 17.87 -24.65
C SER A 159 -12.82 17.12 -25.94
N ALA A 160 -13.70 16.12 -25.87
CA ALA A 160 -14.39 15.62 -27.05
C ALA A 160 -15.24 16.77 -27.59
N GLY A 161 -14.84 17.33 -28.74
CA GLY A 161 -15.66 18.32 -29.45
C GLY A 161 -14.85 19.51 -29.98
N HIS A 162 -14.25 19.32 -31.15
CA HIS A 162 -14.20 20.39 -32.14
C HIS A 162 -14.68 19.80 -33.48
N ASP A 163 -15.94 19.38 -33.51
CA ASP A 163 -16.72 19.46 -34.73
C ASP A 163 -17.07 20.94 -34.90
N GLU A 164 -16.46 21.63 -35.86
CA GLU A 164 -17.15 22.58 -36.73
C GLU A 164 -16.25 23.01 -37.89
N LEU A 165 -16.72 22.59 -39.09
CA LEU A 165 -16.60 23.15 -40.45
C LEU A 165 -15.26 23.08 -41.19
#